data_AF-A0A1F6R1Z0-F1
#
_entry.id   AF-A0A1F6R1Z0-F1
#
_cell.length_a   1.000
_cell.length_b   1.000
_cell.length_c   1.000
_cell.angle_alpha   90.00
_cell.angle_beta   90.00
_cell.angle_gamma   90.00
#
_symmetry.space_group_name_H-M   'P 1'
#
loop_
_entity.id
_entity.type
_entity.pdbx_description
1 polymer ?
#
loop_
_entity_poly.entity_id
_entity_poly.type
_entity_poly.pdbx_seq_one_letter_code
_entity_poly.pdbx_strand_id
1 'polypeptide(L)'
;MAIREFIDRILGKRRQDSTLQSASERSNSALTALQSDARALESDKSEVELEKDSLQLGIAAGYTGRSLRGIESSLMRIESQMPSKEWMLLQFKDKTPEIINALIQHDENDRNRFEAISNTLLSVKGIAEISPEPIRSILGKKIDSIEAQLPLTSKMEEILSIVKDSKEISYEDLTAKIGLVEISGLRGLLSNMIKRTNKIERFEKKGKGWVKYIEKNSDLERSQSADSVGEALMSDNFELLAKNIGINIINRPGKSSPDFLVEKGGKNIGIELKFDVGSASMQKALGQLLFAKNTYNLDELWLLLPESLRPQKEWMGLFRSQGIKVMLMSNDGISELFI
;
A
#
# COMPACT_ATOMS: atom_id res chain seq x y z
N MET A 1 70.36 15.34 -16.41
CA MET A 1 70.83 14.96 -15.06
C MET A 1 70.39 16.04 -14.06
N ALA A 2 69.07 16.21 -13.86
CA ALA A 2 68.48 17.23 -12.98
C ALA A 2 67.08 16.89 -12.42
N ILE A 3 66.45 15.80 -12.90
CA ILE A 3 65.10 15.39 -12.45
C ILE A 3 65.17 14.26 -11.40
N ARG A 4 66.21 13.40 -11.44
CA ARG A 4 66.40 12.33 -10.43
C ARG A 4 66.78 12.86 -9.05
N GLU A 5 67.63 13.89 -8.96
CA GLU A 5 67.97 14.52 -7.67
C GLU A 5 66.79 15.30 -7.05
N PHE A 6 65.83 15.75 -7.86
CA PHE A 6 64.62 16.43 -7.38
C PHE A 6 63.62 15.43 -6.78
N ILE A 7 63.52 14.23 -7.35
CA ILE A 7 62.62 13.17 -6.88
C ILE A 7 63.14 12.53 -5.58
N ASP A 8 64.45 12.31 -5.45
CA ASP A 8 65.04 11.77 -4.22
C ASP A 8 64.98 12.77 -3.04
N ARG A 9 64.89 14.07 -3.33
CA ARG A 9 64.74 15.13 -2.32
C ARG A 9 63.30 15.31 -1.83
N ILE A 10 62.31 14.90 -2.63
CA ILE A 10 60.88 14.91 -2.27
C ILE A 10 60.48 13.62 -1.55
N LEU A 11 61.07 12.47 -1.91
CA LEU A 11 60.62 11.17 -1.41
C LEU A 11 61.51 10.56 -0.30
N GLY A 12 62.57 11.22 0.15
CA GLY A 12 63.52 10.61 1.07
C GLY A 12 64.13 11.54 2.11
N LYS A 13 63.35 11.98 3.11
CA LYS A 13 63.72 11.98 4.56
C LYS A 13 62.74 12.76 5.44
N ARG A 14 62.36 12.11 6.55
CA ARG A 14 61.83 12.64 7.83
C ARG A 14 60.34 13.02 7.92
N ARG A 15 59.52 12.05 8.32
CA ARG A 15 58.93 11.94 9.67
C ARG A 15 57.95 10.74 9.69
N GLN A 16 58.47 9.53 9.93
CA GLN A 16 57.63 8.36 10.21
C GLN A 16 57.90 7.69 11.57
N ASP A 17 58.88 8.17 12.34
CA ASP A 17 59.19 7.54 13.64
C ASP A 17 58.54 8.20 14.86
N SER A 18 58.02 9.44 14.75
CA SER A 18 57.41 10.12 15.91
C SER A 18 55.94 9.76 16.13
N THR A 19 55.22 9.33 15.09
CA THR A 19 53.78 9.05 15.16
C THR A 19 53.49 7.64 15.68
N LEU A 20 54.32 6.65 15.35
CA LEU A 20 54.17 5.28 15.83
C LEU A 20 54.61 5.11 17.29
N GLN A 21 55.64 5.82 17.75
CA GLN A 21 56.00 5.86 19.18
C GLN A 21 54.90 6.55 20.01
N SER A 22 54.35 7.67 19.53
CA SER A 22 53.26 8.36 20.25
C SER A 22 51.95 7.56 20.30
N ALA A 23 51.68 6.69 19.32
CA ALA A 23 50.52 5.79 19.33
C ALA A 23 50.75 4.58 20.25
N SER A 24 51.98 4.05 20.31
CA SER A 24 52.34 2.95 21.20
C SER A 24 52.39 3.38 22.68
N GLU A 25 52.87 4.59 22.98
CA GLU A 25 52.85 5.16 24.33
C GLU A 25 51.43 5.48 24.82
N ARG A 26 50.54 5.96 23.93
CA ARG A 26 49.11 6.17 24.27
C ARG A 26 48.40 4.85 24.54
N SER A 27 48.63 3.81 23.73
CA SER A 27 48.06 2.49 23.94
C SER A 27 48.57 1.83 25.24
N ASN A 28 49.85 2.00 25.58
CA ASN A 28 50.39 1.48 26.84
C ASN A 28 49.89 2.27 28.06
N SER A 29 49.73 3.60 27.95
CA SER A 29 49.14 4.41 29.03
C SER A 29 47.66 4.06 29.30
N ALA A 30 46.88 3.76 28.26
CA ALA A 30 45.49 3.32 28.39
C ALA A 30 45.37 1.90 28.98
N LEU A 31 46.28 0.99 28.62
CA LEU A 31 46.35 -0.35 29.22
C LEU A 31 46.81 -0.31 30.68
N THR A 32 47.69 0.61 31.05
CA THR A 32 48.15 0.77 32.44
C THR A 32 47.05 1.41 33.30
N ALA A 33 46.27 2.36 32.74
CA ALA A 33 45.09 2.94 33.39
C ALA A 33 43.98 1.88 33.62
N LEU A 34 43.74 1.00 32.64
CA LEU A 34 42.80 -0.12 32.78
C LEU A 34 43.29 -1.18 33.77
N GLN A 35 44.60 -1.41 33.87
CA GLN A 35 45.18 -2.34 34.86
C GLN A 35 45.24 -1.73 36.27
N SER A 36 45.39 -0.42 36.41
CA SER A 36 45.29 0.26 37.71
C SER A 36 43.85 0.32 38.22
N ASP A 37 42.87 0.50 37.33
CA ASP A 37 41.46 0.42 37.70
C ASP A 37 41.04 -1.02 38.05
N ALA A 38 41.56 -2.02 37.34
CA ALA A 38 41.32 -3.42 37.66
C ALA A 38 41.93 -3.86 39.01
N ARG A 39 43.03 -3.23 39.45
CA ARG A 39 43.65 -3.51 40.77
C ARG A 39 43.06 -2.69 41.91
N ALA A 40 42.44 -1.55 41.63
CA ALA A 40 41.68 -0.78 42.63
C ALA A 40 40.31 -1.39 42.95
N LEU A 41 39.81 -2.30 42.11
CA LEU A 41 38.52 -2.99 42.26
C LEU A 41 38.61 -4.34 43.01
N GLU A 42 39.79 -4.80 43.41
CA GLU A 42 39.92 -6.03 44.21
C GLU A 42 39.71 -5.83 45.72
N SER A 43 39.51 -4.59 46.20
CA SER A 43 39.29 -4.31 47.64
C SER A 43 37.86 -3.98 48.04
N ASP A 44 36.87 -4.07 47.15
CA ASP A 44 35.46 -3.88 47.54
C ASP A 44 34.56 -4.79 46.72
N LYS A 45 34.42 -6.05 47.16
CA LYS A 45 33.30 -6.90 46.75
C LYS A 45 32.05 -6.46 47.51
N SER A 46 31.56 -5.27 47.21
CA SER A 46 30.13 -5.00 47.39
C SER A 46 29.40 -5.66 46.22
N GLU A 47 28.57 -6.64 46.52
CA GLU A 47 27.61 -7.23 45.59
C GLU A 47 26.83 -6.09 44.92
N VAL A 48 27.11 -5.81 43.65
CA VAL A 48 26.37 -4.79 42.90
C VAL A 48 24.99 -5.37 42.61
N GLU A 49 24.00 -5.02 43.42
CA GLU A 49 22.59 -5.23 43.10
C GLU A 49 22.25 -4.37 41.88
N LEU A 50 22.35 -4.98 40.69
CA LEU A 50 21.85 -4.38 39.46
C LEU A 50 20.32 -4.30 39.57
N GLU A 51 19.82 -3.09 39.82
CA GLU A 51 18.39 -2.80 39.76
C GLU A 51 17.84 -3.21 38.39
N LYS A 52 16.85 -4.12 38.40
CA LYS A 52 16.24 -4.71 37.20
C LYS A 52 15.78 -3.66 36.19
N ASP A 53 15.41 -2.47 36.66
CA ASP A 53 14.93 -1.36 35.83
C ASP A 53 16.05 -0.72 35.00
N SER A 54 17.28 -0.67 35.51
CA SER A 54 18.45 -0.19 34.77
C SER A 54 18.85 -1.12 33.63
N LEU A 55 18.68 -2.43 33.84
CA LEU A 55 18.87 -3.48 32.83
C LEU A 55 17.81 -3.41 31.73
N GLN A 56 16.55 -3.20 32.10
CA GLN A 56 15.45 -3.01 31.15
C GLN A 56 15.63 -1.72 30.34
N LEU A 57 16.08 -0.63 30.95
CA LEU A 57 16.38 0.63 30.27
C LEU A 57 17.52 0.48 29.26
N GLY A 58 18.58 -0.27 29.61
CA GLY A 58 19.69 -0.57 28.71
C GLY A 58 19.27 -1.41 27.50
N ILE A 59 18.40 -2.41 27.71
CA ILE A 59 17.84 -3.23 26.63
C ILE A 59 16.93 -2.39 25.74
N ALA A 60 16.03 -1.59 26.32
CA ALA A 60 15.13 -0.71 25.57
C ALA A 60 15.91 0.33 24.74
N ALA A 61 16.95 0.95 25.31
CA ALA A 61 17.82 1.87 24.59
C ALA A 61 18.57 1.19 23.44
N GLY A 62 19.03 -0.06 23.65
CA GLY A 62 19.67 -0.87 22.61
C GLY A 62 18.75 -1.21 21.44
N TYR A 63 17.51 -1.64 21.72
CA TYR A 63 16.50 -1.89 20.69
C TYR A 63 16.13 -0.61 19.92
N THR A 64 15.98 0.51 20.63
CA THR A 64 15.64 1.80 20.01
C THR A 64 16.77 2.29 19.10
N GLY A 65 18.03 2.19 19.54
CA GLY A 65 19.19 2.53 18.70
C GLY A 65 19.33 1.64 17.46
N ARG A 66 19.01 0.35 17.57
CA ARG A 66 18.99 -0.57 16.42
C ARG A 66 17.85 -0.25 15.45
N SER A 67 16.68 0.14 15.97
CA SER A 67 15.54 0.57 15.17
C SER A 67 15.83 1.86 14.40
N LEU A 68 16.45 2.86 15.05
CA LEU A 68 16.85 4.12 14.41
C LEU A 68 17.84 3.89 13.26
N ARG A 69 18.85 3.04 13.47
CA ARG A 69 19.76 2.64 12.37
C ARG A 69 19.04 1.91 11.25
N GLY A 70 18.02 1.11 11.57
CA GLY A 70 17.17 0.44 10.58
C GLY A 70 16.35 1.42 9.75
N ILE A 71 15.81 2.46 10.37
CA ILE A 71 15.08 3.55 9.71
C ILE A 71 16.02 4.34 8.80
N GLU A 72 17.21 4.71 9.28
CA GLU A 72 18.22 5.43 8.51
C GLU A 72 18.69 4.63 7.29
N SER A 73 18.99 3.35 7.47
CA SER A 73 19.35 2.44 6.38
C SER A 73 18.23 2.30 5.34
N SER A 74 16.98 2.28 5.79
CA SER A 74 15.80 2.21 4.91
C SER A 74 15.60 3.50 4.14
N LEU A 75 15.77 4.67 4.79
CA LEU A 75 15.69 5.98 4.15
C LEU A 75 16.77 6.15 3.08
N MET A 76 18.02 5.80 3.38
CA MET A 76 19.11 5.82 2.39
C MET A 76 18.80 4.91 1.19
N ARG A 77 18.22 3.74 1.43
CA ARG A 77 17.82 2.83 0.36
C ARG A 77 16.70 3.43 -0.51
N ILE A 78 15.69 4.06 0.12
CA ILE A 78 14.61 4.75 -0.60
C ILE A 78 15.18 5.89 -1.44
N GLU A 79 16.03 6.74 -0.87
CA GLU A 79 16.67 7.86 -1.58
C GLU A 79 17.52 7.37 -2.76
N SER A 80 18.25 6.26 -2.60
CA SER A 80 19.06 5.67 -3.68
C SER A 80 18.22 5.10 -4.83
N GLN A 81 16.96 4.76 -4.57
CA GLN A 81 16.02 4.22 -5.56
C GLN A 81 15.09 5.28 -6.14
N MET A 82 15.07 6.48 -5.55
CA MET A 82 14.28 7.59 -6.06
C MET A 82 14.93 8.17 -7.32
N PRO A 83 14.15 8.44 -8.38
CA PRO A 83 14.65 9.15 -9.55
C PRO A 83 15.21 10.51 -9.13
N SER A 84 16.49 10.76 -9.41
CA SER A 84 17.08 12.05 -9.10
C SER A 84 16.45 13.15 -9.97
N LYS A 85 16.50 14.39 -9.48
CA LYS A 85 16.08 15.55 -10.25
C LYS A 85 16.81 15.62 -11.59
N GLU A 86 18.11 15.32 -11.62
CA GLU A 86 18.88 15.27 -12.88
C GLU A 86 18.41 14.12 -13.79
N TRP A 87 18.11 12.94 -13.24
CA TRP A 87 17.58 11.83 -14.02
C TRP A 87 16.24 12.18 -14.67
N MET A 88 15.31 12.79 -13.91
CA MET A 88 14.04 13.25 -14.46
C MET A 88 14.24 14.31 -15.54
N LEU A 89 15.10 15.31 -15.30
CA LEU A 89 15.39 16.34 -16.30
C LEU A 89 16.06 15.78 -17.56
N LEU A 90 16.86 14.72 -17.43
CA LEU A 90 17.53 14.05 -18.54
C LEU A 90 16.57 13.19 -19.38
N GLN A 91 15.59 12.54 -18.74
CA GLN A 91 14.57 11.72 -19.43
C GLN A 91 13.47 12.57 -20.05
N PHE A 92 13.06 13.65 -19.37
CA PHE A 92 11.92 14.46 -19.75
C PHE A 92 12.29 15.78 -20.45
N LYS A 93 13.57 15.95 -20.85
CA LYS A 93 14.14 17.10 -21.62
C LYS A 93 13.08 17.90 -22.39
N ASP A 94 12.51 18.93 -21.75
CA ASP A 94 11.50 19.85 -22.29
C ASP A 94 10.25 19.23 -22.94
N LYS A 95 9.95 17.95 -22.71
CA LYS A 95 8.72 17.28 -23.18
C LYS A 95 7.53 17.44 -22.26
N THR A 96 7.69 18.20 -21.17
CA THR A 96 6.60 18.54 -20.26
C THR A 96 5.32 19.01 -20.96
N PRO A 97 5.35 19.91 -21.96
CA PRO A 97 4.13 20.29 -22.70
C PRO A 97 3.52 19.13 -23.51
N GLU A 98 4.32 18.22 -24.09
CA GLU A 98 3.81 17.05 -24.80
C GLU A 98 3.13 16.06 -23.84
N ILE A 99 3.72 15.87 -22.66
CA ILE A 99 3.17 15.00 -21.62
C ILE A 99 1.87 15.59 -21.06
N ILE A 100 1.84 16.90 -20.81
CA ILE A 100 0.62 17.60 -20.36
C ILE A 100 -0.47 17.47 -21.42
N ASN A 101 -0.15 17.68 -22.70
CA ASN A 101 -1.13 17.51 -23.78
C ASN A 101 -1.60 16.06 -23.91
N ALA A 102 -0.70 15.09 -23.75
CA ALA A 102 -1.06 13.67 -23.78
C ALA A 102 -1.98 13.29 -22.60
N LEU A 103 -1.76 13.86 -21.41
CA LEU A 103 -2.64 13.69 -20.25
C LEU A 103 -4.02 14.31 -20.50
N ILE A 104 -4.07 15.54 -21.01
CA ILE A 104 -5.34 16.20 -21.36
C ILE A 104 -6.11 15.38 -22.39
N GLN A 105 -5.44 14.89 -23.43
CA GLN A 105 -6.07 14.03 -24.45
C GLN A 105 -6.53 12.69 -23.88
N HIS A 106 -5.76 12.11 -22.95
CA HIS A 106 -6.14 10.89 -22.27
C HIS A 106 -7.43 11.10 -21.45
N ASP A 107 -7.49 12.16 -20.65
CA ASP A 107 -8.65 12.51 -19.84
C ASP A 107 -9.89 12.79 -20.70
N GLU A 108 -9.71 13.47 -21.84
CA GLU A 108 -10.78 13.74 -22.79
C GLU A 108 -11.28 12.46 -23.48
N ASN A 109 -10.37 11.56 -23.86
CA ASN A 109 -10.72 10.25 -24.42
C ASN A 109 -11.47 9.37 -23.41
N ASP A 110 -11.03 9.37 -22.16
CA ASP A 110 -11.69 8.63 -21.10
C ASP A 110 -13.09 9.19 -20.83
N ARG A 111 -13.23 10.52 -20.77
CA ARG A 111 -14.53 11.18 -20.66
C ARG A 111 -15.47 10.76 -21.80
N ASN A 112 -14.99 10.76 -23.04
CA ASN A 112 -15.78 10.34 -24.20
C ASN A 112 -16.20 8.86 -24.11
N ARG A 113 -15.31 7.98 -23.65
CA ARG A 113 -15.61 6.56 -23.42
C ARG A 113 -16.67 6.39 -22.34
N PHE A 114 -16.55 7.10 -21.22
CA PHE A 114 -17.54 7.02 -20.14
C PHE A 114 -18.90 7.56 -20.56
N GLU A 115 -18.93 8.61 -21.38
CA GLU A 115 -20.17 9.12 -21.97
C GLU A 115 -20.82 8.08 -22.89
N ALA A 116 -20.05 7.41 -23.73
CA ALA A 116 -20.53 6.32 -24.58
C ALA A 116 -21.10 5.15 -23.76
N ILE A 117 -20.44 4.76 -22.66
CA ILE A 117 -20.93 3.73 -21.74
C ILE A 117 -22.24 4.18 -21.09
N SER A 118 -22.31 5.43 -20.62
CA SER A 118 -23.52 6.00 -20.02
C SER A 118 -24.70 6.00 -20.99
N ASN A 119 -24.47 6.38 -22.25
CA ASN A 119 -25.50 6.36 -23.30
C ASN A 119 -25.96 4.94 -23.63
N THR A 120 -25.03 3.99 -23.66
CA THR A 120 -25.35 2.57 -23.85
C THR A 120 -26.20 2.04 -22.69
N LEU A 121 -25.83 2.36 -21.44
CA LEU A 121 -26.61 1.99 -20.26
C LEU A 121 -28.03 2.56 -20.29
N LEU A 122 -28.21 3.81 -20.74
CA LEU A 122 -29.54 4.40 -20.91
C LEU A 122 -30.40 3.60 -21.91
N SER A 123 -29.80 3.16 -23.02
CA SER A 123 -30.50 2.31 -24.00
C SER A 123 -30.89 0.95 -23.40
N VAL A 124 -30.00 0.33 -22.64
CA VAL A 124 -30.25 -0.96 -21.96
C VAL A 124 -31.29 -0.80 -20.85
N LYS A 125 -31.31 0.35 -20.18
CA LYS A 125 -32.32 0.69 -19.16
C LYS A 125 -33.71 0.82 -19.76
N GLY A 126 -33.84 1.49 -20.91
CA GLY A 126 -35.11 1.53 -21.64
C GLY A 126 -35.62 0.13 -22.01
N ILE A 127 -34.73 -0.78 -22.42
CA ILE A 127 -35.08 -2.19 -22.70
C ILE A 127 -35.48 -2.93 -21.42
N ALA A 128 -34.76 -2.70 -20.32
CA ALA A 128 -35.04 -3.34 -19.03
C ALA A 128 -36.43 -2.94 -18.48
N GLU A 129 -36.82 -1.66 -18.62
CA GLU A 129 -38.13 -1.16 -18.18
C GLU A 129 -39.32 -1.81 -18.89
N ILE A 130 -39.16 -2.13 -20.18
CA ILE A 130 -40.19 -2.76 -21.01
C ILE A 130 -40.20 -4.30 -20.82
N SER A 131 -39.11 -4.86 -20.30
CA SER A 131 -38.98 -6.31 -20.09
C SER A 131 -39.89 -6.82 -18.97
N PRO A 132 -40.42 -8.06 -19.06
CA PRO A 132 -41.20 -8.68 -17.99
C PRO A 132 -40.33 -9.07 -16.77
N GLU A 133 -40.95 -9.28 -15.62
CA GLU A 133 -40.27 -9.88 -14.46
C GLU A 133 -39.98 -11.37 -14.72
N PRO A 134 -38.86 -11.93 -14.25
CA PRO A 134 -37.85 -11.36 -13.33
C PRO A 134 -36.71 -10.57 -14.01
N ILE A 135 -36.75 -10.45 -15.34
CA ILE A 135 -35.64 -9.94 -16.16
C ILE A 135 -35.40 -8.45 -15.88
N ARG A 136 -36.49 -7.68 -15.73
CA ARG A 136 -36.44 -6.26 -15.34
C ARG A 136 -35.66 -6.03 -14.05
N SER A 137 -35.98 -6.78 -12.99
CA SER A 137 -35.28 -6.72 -11.71
C SER A 137 -33.78 -7.05 -11.84
N ILE A 138 -33.43 -8.12 -12.56
CA ILE A 138 -32.04 -8.56 -12.74
C ILE A 138 -31.23 -7.52 -13.53
N LEU A 139 -31.78 -7.02 -14.65
CA LEU A 139 -31.12 -6.01 -15.47
C LEU A 139 -31.01 -4.68 -14.72
N GLY A 140 -32.06 -4.25 -14.03
CA GLY A 140 -32.04 -3.03 -13.22
C GLY A 140 -30.92 -3.04 -12.19
N LYS A 141 -30.77 -4.14 -11.43
CA LYS A 141 -29.67 -4.30 -10.46
C LYS A 141 -28.29 -4.26 -11.10
N LYS A 142 -28.12 -4.88 -12.27
CA LYS A 142 -26.84 -4.85 -13.00
C LYS A 142 -26.52 -3.45 -13.52
N ILE A 143 -27.51 -2.73 -14.04
CA ILE A 143 -27.35 -1.35 -14.51
C ILE A 143 -26.97 -0.43 -13.35
N ASP A 144 -27.67 -0.51 -12.21
CA ASP A 144 -27.35 0.27 -11.01
C ASP A 144 -25.92 0.00 -10.51
N SER A 145 -25.46 -1.26 -10.57
CA SER A 145 -24.10 -1.64 -10.19
C SER A 145 -23.04 -0.99 -11.10
N ILE A 146 -23.26 -1.01 -12.42
CA ILE A 146 -22.34 -0.39 -13.38
C ILE A 146 -22.37 1.14 -13.23
N GLU A 147 -23.56 1.74 -13.08
CA GLU A 147 -23.70 3.19 -12.89
C GLU A 147 -23.01 3.71 -11.62
N ALA A 148 -22.90 2.91 -10.58
CA ALA A 148 -22.20 3.28 -9.34
C ALA A 148 -20.67 3.32 -9.51
N GLN A 149 -20.13 2.56 -10.46
CA GLN A 149 -18.69 2.48 -10.74
C GLN A 149 -18.22 3.56 -11.73
N LEU A 150 -19.15 4.19 -12.46
CA LEU A 150 -18.82 5.25 -13.41
C LEU A 150 -18.36 6.54 -12.70
N PRO A 151 -17.41 7.28 -13.30
CA PRO A 151 -17.01 8.58 -12.78
C PRO A 151 -18.17 9.60 -12.83
N LEU A 152 -17.95 10.71 -12.14
CA LEU A 152 -18.88 11.84 -12.19
C LEU A 152 -18.89 12.42 -13.60
N THR A 153 -20.06 12.90 -14.03
CA THR A 153 -20.15 13.74 -15.22
C THR A 153 -19.65 15.15 -14.88
N SER A 154 -19.22 15.93 -15.87
CA SER A 154 -18.68 17.27 -15.60
C SER A 154 -19.67 18.21 -14.91
N LYS A 155 -20.97 18.05 -15.21
CA LYS A 155 -22.01 18.80 -14.51
C LYS A 155 -22.06 18.40 -13.03
N MET A 156 -21.88 17.12 -12.70
CA MET A 156 -21.81 16.63 -11.32
C MET A 156 -20.53 17.07 -10.61
N GLU A 157 -19.40 17.14 -11.31
CA GLU A 157 -18.14 17.67 -10.76
C GLU A 157 -18.26 19.15 -10.41
N GLU A 158 -18.92 19.93 -11.27
CA GLU A 158 -19.25 21.32 -11.02
C GLU A 158 -20.14 21.48 -9.77
N ILE A 159 -21.20 20.66 -9.65
CA ILE A 159 -22.02 20.60 -8.43
C ILE A 159 -21.13 20.33 -7.21
N LEU A 160 -20.24 19.35 -7.30
CA LEU A 160 -19.38 18.94 -6.20
C LEU A 160 -18.45 20.09 -5.78
N SER A 161 -17.87 20.84 -6.73
CA SER A 161 -17.04 22.01 -6.44
C SER A 161 -17.84 23.08 -5.71
N ILE A 162 -19.03 23.44 -6.20
CA ILE A 162 -19.89 24.48 -5.59
C ILE A 162 -20.27 24.10 -4.16
N VAL A 163 -20.61 22.83 -3.93
CA VAL A 163 -20.99 22.30 -2.61
C VAL A 163 -19.78 22.25 -1.68
N LYS A 164 -18.60 21.89 -2.20
CA LYS A 164 -17.34 21.90 -1.44
C LYS A 164 -16.97 23.31 -0.99
N ASP A 165 -17.07 24.28 -1.89
CA ASP A 165 -16.75 25.69 -1.60
C ASP A 165 -17.74 26.32 -0.62
N SER A 166 -19.03 26.00 -0.78
CA SER A 166 -20.09 26.56 0.07
C SER A 166 -20.25 25.82 1.40
N LYS A 167 -19.66 24.63 1.54
CA LYS A 167 -19.84 23.62 2.61
C LYS A 167 -21.27 23.08 2.73
N GLU A 168 -22.26 23.96 2.80
CA GLU A 168 -23.70 23.68 2.77
C GLU A 168 -24.40 24.65 1.81
N ILE A 169 -25.35 24.15 1.01
CA ILE A 169 -26.12 24.99 0.08
C ILE A 169 -27.55 24.47 -0.08
N SER A 170 -28.51 25.38 -0.20
CA SER A 170 -29.91 25.03 -0.45
C SER A 170 -30.09 24.55 -1.90
N TYR A 171 -31.13 23.76 -2.17
CA TYR A 171 -31.42 23.35 -3.54
C TYR A 171 -31.74 24.54 -4.45
N GLU A 172 -32.39 25.56 -3.91
CA GLU A 172 -32.76 26.78 -4.64
C GLU A 172 -31.50 27.52 -5.12
N ASP A 173 -30.55 27.74 -4.22
CA ASP A 173 -29.29 28.43 -4.53
C ASP A 173 -28.38 27.59 -5.44
N LEU A 174 -28.37 26.26 -5.24
CA LEU A 174 -27.57 25.34 -6.05
C LEU A 174 -28.11 25.26 -7.49
N THR A 175 -29.43 25.18 -7.66
CA THR A 175 -30.10 25.23 -8.96
C THR A 175 -29.78 26.53 -9.69
N ALA A 176 -29.81 27.67 -9.00
CA ALA A 176 -29.49 28.97 -9.57
C ALA A 176 -28.01 29.07 -10.02
N LYS A 177 -27.06 28.59 -9.21
CA LYS A 177 -25.63 28.60 -9.55
C LYS A 177 -25.26 27.72 -10.74
N ILE A 178 -25.92 26.57 -10.90
CA ILE A 178 -25.66 25.62 -12.00
C ILE A 178 -26.48 25.95 -13.26
N GLY A 179 -27.40 26.91 -13.20
CA GLY A 179 -28.28 27.28 -14.32
C GLY A 179 -29.28 26.18 -14.68
N LEU A 180 -29.77 25.42 -13.69
CA LEU A 180 -30.86 24.46 -13.90
C LEU A 180 -32.21 25.19 -13.83
N VAL A 181 -33.13 24.83 -14.73
CA VAL A 181 -34.47 25.44 -14.77
C VAL A 181 -35.37 24.90 -13.66
N GLU A 182 -35.19 23.65 -13.25
CA GLU A 182 -36.03 22.99 -12.26
C GLU A 182 -35.23 22.29 -11.14
N ILE A 183 -35.78 22.36 -9.92
CA ILE A 183 -35.25 21.66 -8.74
C ILE A 183 -35.43 20.13 -8.87
N SER A 184 -36.42 19.66 -9.64
CA SER A 184 -36.66 18.25 -9.96
C SER A 184 -35.43 17.59 -10.61
N GLY A 185 -34.84 18.26 -11.61
CA GLY A 185 -33.63 17.83 -12.29
C GLY A 185 -32.42 17.78 -11.37
N LEU A 186 -32.28 18.75 -10.46
CA LEU A 186 -31.24 18.74 -9.43
C LEU A 186 -31.39 17.55 -8.49
N ARG A 187 -32.61 17.22 -8.04
CA ARG A 187 -32.85 16.06 -7.16
C ARG A 187 -32.43 14.74 -7.81
N GLY A 188 -32.68 14.58 -9.11
CA GLY A 188 -32.21 13.42 -9.87
C GLY A 188 -30.69 13.33 -9.91
N LEU A 189 -30.03 14.44 -10.27
CA LEU A 189 -28.56 14.52 -10.30
C LEU A 189 -27.93 14.24 -8.94
N LEU A 190 -28.45 14.85 -7.86
CA LEU A 190 -27.96 14.62 -6.51
C LEU A 190 -28.16 13.16 -6.06
N SER A 191 -29.28 12.53 -6.44
CA SER A 191 -29.50 11.10 -6.14
C SER A 191 -28.44 10.22 -6.80
N ASN A 192 -28.10 10.50 -8.06
CA ASN A 192 -27.05 9.78 -8.79
C ASN A 192 -25.66 10.09 -8.23
N MET A 193 -25.38 11.34 -7.87
CA MET A 193 -24.11 11.74 -7.27
C MET A 193 -23.85 11.06 -5.93
N ILE A 194 -24.87 10.91 -5.07
CA ILE A 194 -24.73 10.21 -3.79
C ILE A 194 -24.33 8.76 -4.04
N LYS A 195 -25.02 8.06 -4.95
CA LYS A 195 -24.69 6.68 -5.33
C LYS A 195 -23.25 6.54 -5.83
N ARG A 196 -22.74 7.52 -6.60
CA ARG A 196 -21.40 7.48 -7.23
C ARG A 196 -20.26 7.99 -6.37
N THR A 197 -20.51 8.92 -5.44
CA THR A 197 -19.43 9.66 -4.74
C THR A 197 -19.38 9.42 -3.25
N ASN A 198 -20.52 9.28 -2.59
CA ASN A 198 -20.63 9.39 -1.13
C ASN A 198 -19.99 10.66 -0.51
N LYS A 199 -19.67 11.69 -1.33
CA LYS A 199 -19.01 12.94 -0.90
C LYS A 199 -20.00 14.06 -0.58
N ILE A 200 -21.30 13.80 -0.73
CA ILE A 200 -22.37 14.76 -0.46
C ILE A 200 -23.48 14.09 0.34
N GLU A 201 -24.14 14.85 1.22
CA GLU A 201 -25.33 14.41 1.96
C GLU A 201 -26.47 15.41 1.78
N ARG A 202 -27.67 14.87 1.58
CA ARG A 202 -28.91 15.64 1.51
C ARG A 202 -29.53 15.69 2.88
N PHE A 203 -30.04 16.84 3.26
CA PHE A 203 -30.75 17.03 4.52
C PHE A 203 -31.83 18.09 4.36
N GLU A 204 -32.69 18.21 5.36
CA GLU A 204 -33.75 19.20 5.39
C GLU A 204 -33.48 20.20 6.50
N LYS A 205 -33.62 21.49 6.18
CA LYS A 205 -33.44 22.59 7.13
C LYS A 205 -34.59 23.56 6.95
N LYS A 206 -35.44 23.68 7.97
CA LYS A 206 -36.64 24.56 7.98
C LYS A 206 -37.62 24.29 6.82
N GLY A 207 -37.91 23.03 6.50
CA GLY A 207 -38.85 22.68 5.42
C GLY A 207 -38.26 22.77 4.00
N LYS A 208 -36.98 23.12 3.87
CA LYS A 208 -36.27 23.25 2.59
C LYS A 208 -35.20 22.17 2.45
N GLY A 209 -34.98 21.71 1.21
CA GLY A 209 -33.93 20.75 0.88
C GLY A 209 -32.55 21.42 0.77
N TRP A 210 -31.56 20.81 1.39
CA TRP A 210 -30.17 21.26 1.41
C TRP A 210 -29.23 20.12 1.07
N VAL A 211 -28.02 20.47 0.62
CA VAL A 211 -26.93 19.53 0.44
C VAL A 211 -25.67 20.06 1.11
N LYS A 212 -24.88 19.17 1.71
CA LYS A 212 -23.58 19.51 2.30
C LYS A 212 -22.49 18.59 1.78
N TYR A 213 -21.27 19.10 1.77
CA TYR A 213 -20.08 18.31 1.48
C TYR A 213 -19.72 17.47 2.69
N ILE A 214 -19.42 16.19 2.47
CA ILE A 214 -18.85 15.31 3.50
C ILE A 214 -17.47 14.90 3.02
N GLU A 215 -16.47 15.32 3.78
CA GLU A 215 -15.11 14.84 3.69
C GLU A 215 -15.04 13.48 4.39
N LYS A 216 -15.57 12.44 3.75
CA LYS A 216 -15.09 11.09 4.07
C LYS A 216 -13.67 11.03 3.53
N ASN A 217 -12.72 10.54 4.33
CA ASN A 217 -11.34 10.20 3.90
C ASN A 217 -11.39 9.06 2.86
N SER A 218 -12.02 9.30 1.71
CA SER A 218 -12.49 8.27 0.80
C SER A 218 -11.50 7.95 -0.30
N ASP A 219 -10.46 8.75 -0.47
CA ASP A 219 -9.44 8.48 -1.49
C ASP A 219 -8.45 7.39 -1.00
N LEU A 220 -8.49 7.04 0.30
CA LEU A 220 -7.85 5.86 0.89
C LEU A 220 -8.80 4.67 1.10
N GLU A 221 -10.11 4.92 1.24
CA GLU A 221 -11.11 3.86 1.52
C GLU A 221 -11.81 3.29 0.27
N ARG A 222 -11.72 3.95 -0.89
CA ARG A 222 -12.35 3.46 -2.12
C ARG A 222 -11.71 2.22 -2.71
N SER A 223 -10.40 2.04 -2.58
CA SER A 223 -9.77 0.75 -2.86
C SER A 223 -10.22 -0.29 -1.82
N GLN A 224 -10.25 0.09 -0.55
CA GLN A 224 -10.56 -0.84 0.54
C GLN A 224 -12.00 -1.35 0.55
N SER A 225 -13.02 -0.61 0.08
CA SER A 225 -14.42 -1.09 0.19
C SER A 225 -14.83 -2.14 -0.86
N ALA A 226 -14.23 -2.12 -2.05
CA ALA A 226 -14.42 -3.17 -3.06
C ALA A 226 -13.48 -4.35 -2.77
N ASP A 227 -12.24 -4.06 -2.38
CA ASP A 227 -11.27 -5.05 -1.95
C ASP A 227 -11.74 -5.77 -0.68
N SER A 228 -12.33 -5.10 0.31
CA SER A 228 -12.79 -5.74 1.57
C SER A 228 -13.98 -6.67 1.36
N VAL A 229 -14.89 -6.34 0.43
CA VAL A 229 -16.02 -7.21 0.10
C VAL A 229 -15.54 -8.41 -0.71
N GLY A 230 -14.60 -8.20 -1.64
CA GLY A 230 -13.90 -9.29 -2.32
C GLY A 230 -13.17 -10.20 -1.33
N GLU A 231 -12.34 -9.61 -0.45
CA GLU A 231 -11.56 -10.24 0.63
C GLU A 231 -12.42 -11.09 1.54
N ALA A 232 -13.54 -10.55 2.02
CA ALA A 232 -14.50 -11.30 2.82
C ALA A 232 -15.07 -12.50 2.04
N LEU A 233 -15.53 -12.29 0.80
CA LEU A 233 -16.12 -13.36 -0.02
C LEU A 233 -15.12 -14.47 -0.36
N MET A 234 -13.86 -14.16 -0.67
CA MET A 234 -12.85 -15.18 -0.94
C MET A 234 -12.37 -15.86 0.32
N SER A 235 -12.30 -15.15 1.44
CA SER A 235 -12.05 -15.74 2.75
C SER A 235 -13.12 -16.79 3.03
N ASP A 236 -14.40 -16.45 2.88
CA ASP A 236 -15.52 -17.37 3.09
C ASP A 236 -15.49 -18.55 2.10
N ASN A 237 -15.20 -18.29 0.82
CA ASN A 237 -15.06 -19.34 -0.20
C ASN A 237 -13.86 -20.26 0.08
N PHE A 238 -12.73 -19.70 0.51
CA PHE A 238 -11.55 -20.46 0.87
C PHE A 238 -11.84 -21.38 2.05
N GLU A 239 -12.54 -20.91 3.08
CA GLU A 239 -12.95 -21.77 4.20
C GLU A 239 -13.77 -22.97 3.77
N LEU A 240 -14.74 -22.73 2.89
CA LEU A 240 -15.62 -23.76 2.38
C LEU A 240 -14.84 -24.79 1.56
N LEU A 241 -13.92 -24.33 0.72
CA LEU A 241 -13.02 -25.19 -0.05
C LEU A 241 -12.03 -25.94 0.83
N ALA A 242 -11.43 -25.29 1.81
CA ALA A 242 -10.44 -25.87 2.72
C ALA A 242 -11.00 -27.12 3.42
N LYS A 243 -12.26 -27.06 3.88
CA LYS A 243 -12.98 -28.20 4.46
C LYS A 243 -13.10 -29.37 3.48
N ASN A 244 -13.39 -29.08 2.21
CA ASN A 244 -13.59 -30.10 1.18
C ASN A 244 -12.28 -30.77 0.73
N ILE A 245 -11.16 -30.04 0.75
CA ILE A 245 -9.85 -30.52 0.27
C ILE A 245 -8.91 -30.98 1.40
N GLY A 246 -9.44 -31.16 2.61
CA GLY A 246 -8.71 -31.68 3.77
C GLY A 246 -7.65 -30.73 4.32
N ILE A 247 -7.86 -29.41 4.22
CA ILE A 247 -7.05 -28.38 4.87
C ILE A 247 -7.70 -28.02 6.20
N ASN A 248 -6.95 -28.17 7.29
CA ASN A 248 -7.42 -27.81 8.63
C ASN A 248 -7.01 -26.37 8.95
N ILE A 249 -7.98 -25.47 9.18
CA ILE A 249 -7.68 -24.07 9.53
C ILE A 249 -7.36 -23.99 11.02
N ILE A 250 -6.11 -23.66 11.35
CA ILE A 250 -5.62 -23.57 12.73
C ILE A 250 -6.03 -22.22 13.34
N ASN A 251 -5.81 -21.12 12.63
CA ASN A 251 -6.03 -19.77 13.15
C ASN A 251 -6.28 -18.75 12.04
N ARG A 252 -7.02 -17.69 12.37
CA ARG A 252 -7.15 -16.45 11.62
C ARG A 252 -6.56 -15.30 12.43
N PRO A 253 -5.35 -14.84 12.11
CA PRO A 253 -4.72 -13.77 12.89
C PRO A 253 -5.45 -12.40 12.76
N GLY A 254 -6.40 -12.27 11.83
CA GLY A 254 -7.43 -11.22 11.77
C GLY A 254 -6.88 -9.83 11.41
N LYS A 255 -6.03 -9.26 12.26
CA LYS A 255 -5.32 -7.98 12.03
C LYS A 255 -3.85 -8.16 11.65
N SER A 256 -3.29 -9.35 11.77
CA SER A 256 -1.91 -9.66 11.37
C SER A 256 -1.90 -10.60 10.16
N SER A 257 -0.85 -10.49 9.34
CA SER A 257 -0.58 -11.48 8.29
C SER A 257 0.03 -12.75 8.91
N PRO A 258 -0.19 -13.93 8.31
CA PRO A 258 -0.96 -14.16 7.08
C PRO A 258 -2.47 -14.21 7.35
N ASP A 259 -3.31 -14.09 6.31
CA ASP A 259 -4.77 -14.15 6.46
C ASP A 259 -5.24 -15.46 7.12
N PHE A 260 -4.58 -16.58 6.78
CA PHE A 260 -4.86 -17.89 7.36
C PHE A 260 -3.58 -18.61 7.75
N LEU A 261 -3.66 -19.31 8.89
CA LEU A 261 -2.74 -20.35 9.29
C LEU A 261 -3.46 -21.69 9.20
N VAL A 262 -2.93 -22.61 8.41
CA VAL A 262 -3.57 -23.90 8.15
C VAL A 262 -2.58 -25.05 8.27
N GLU A 263 -3.11 -26.26 8.49
CA GLU A 263 -2.38 -27.50 8.49
C GLU A 263 -2.82 -28.36 7.29
N LYS A 264 -1.84 -28.89 6.54
CA LYS A 264 -2.11 -29.88 5.50
C LYS A 264 -0.97 -30.91 5.45
N GLY A 265 -1.30 -32.18 5.66
CA GLY A 265 -0.31 -33.27 5.60
C GLY A 265 0.82 -33.12 6.63
N GLY A 266 0.50 -32.63 7.83
CA GLY A 266 1.47 -32.41 8.91
C GLY A 266 2.39 -31.20 8.73
N LYS A 267 2.11 -30.33 7.76
CA LYS A 267 2.84 -29.08 7.52
C LYS A 267 2.01 -27.88 7.95
N ASN A 268 2.65 -26.92 8.60
CA ASN A 268 2.08 -25.62 8.92
C ASN A 268 2.28 -24.66 7.75
N ILE A 269 1.17 -24.13 7.23
CA ILE A 269 1.13 -23.34 6.01
C ILE A 269 0.52 -21.97 6.33
N GLY A 270 1.21 -20.91 5.94
CA GLY A 270 0.66 -19.55 5.94
C GLY A 270 0.09 -19.21 4.57
N ILE A 271 -1.16 -18.74 4.55
CA ILE A 271 -1.87 -18.39 3.32
C ILE A 271 -2.23 -16.91 3.36
N GLU A 272 -1.81 -16.18 2.33
CA GLU A 272 -2.21 -14.80 2.08
C GLU A 272 -3.11 -14.75 0.83
N LEU A 273 -4.24 -14.07 0.93
CA LEU A 273 -5.21 -13.85 -0.13
C LEU A 273 -4.93 -12.50 -0.81
N LYS A 274 -5.04 -12.45 -2.14
CA LYS A 274 -4.99 -11.20 -2.90
C LYS A 274 -5.98 -11.20 -4.07
N PHE A 275 -6.52 -10.01 -4.35
CA PHE A 275 -7.56 -9.76 -5.37
C PHE A 275 -7.08 -8.89 -6.52
N ASP A 276 -5.83 -8.48 -6.43
CA ASP A 276 -5.16 -7.69 -7.43
C ASP A 276 -3.75 -8.25 -7.60
N VAL A 277 -3.30 -8.30 -8.84
CA VAL A 277 -1.95 -8.72 -9.25
C VAL A 277 -1.06 -7.53 -9.63
N GLY A 278 -1.51 -6.30 -9.35
CA GLY A 278 -0.70 -5.09 -9.45
C GLY A 278 0.58 -5.17 -8.61
N SER A 279 1.64 -4.50 -9.06
CA SER A 279 2.96 -4.59 -8.44
C SER A 279 2.96 -4.22 -6.95
N ALA A 280 2.15 -3.24 -6.53
CA ALA A 280 2.02 -2.86 -5.13
C ALA A 280 1.39 -3.97 -4.27
N SER A 281 0.32 -4.60 -4.79
CA SER A 281 -0.36 -5.74 -4.14
C SER A 281 0.58 -6.93 -3.98
N MET A 282 1.29 -7.30 -5.05
CA MET A 282 2.24 -8.42 -5.04
C MET A 282 3.44 -8.17 -4.12
N GLN A 283 3.98 -6.95 -4.12
CA GLN A 283 5.06 -6.57 -3.21
C GLN A 283 4.62 -6.67 -1.74
N LYS A 284 3.40 -6.22 -1.43
CA LYS A 284 2.81 -6.31 -0.09
C LYS A 284 2.66 -7.78 0.33
N ALA A 285 2.08 -8.61 -0.54
CA ALA A 285 1.89 -10.04 -0.30
C ALA A 285 3.21 -10.76 -0.01
N LEU A 286 4.27 -10.45 -0.77
CA LEU A 286 5.61 -10.99 -0.55
C LEU A 286 6.13 -10.62 0.85
N GLY A 287 6.04 -9.35 1.23
CA GLY A 287 6.47 -8.90 2.56
C GLY A 287 5.70 -9.57 3.69
N GLN A 288 4.38 -9.67 3.55
CA GLN A 288 3.48 -10.29 4.52
C GLN A 288 3.79 -11.78 4.74
N LEU A 289 3.96 -12.54 3.65
CA LEU A 289 4.28 -13.97 3.71
C LEU A 289 5.67 -14.24 4.30
N LEU A 290 6.67 -13.43 3.94
CA LEU A 290 8.01 -13.56 4.51
C LEU A 290 8.03 -13.23 6.01
N PHE A 291 7.29 -12.20 6.43
CA PHE A 291 7.10 -11.88 7.84
C PHE A 291 6.41 -13.03 8.59
N ALA A 292 5.34 -13.59 8.01
CA ALA A 292 4.61 -14.72 8.56
C ALA A 292 5.49 -15.94 8.77
N LYS A 293 6.35 -16.28 7.80
CA LYS A 293 7.27 -17.42 7.89
C LYS A 293 8.11 -17.40 9.16
N ASN A 294 8.70 -16.24 9.44
CA ASN A 294 9.58 -16.06 10.59
C ASN A 294 8.80 -15.99 11.91
N THR A 295 7.59 -15.43 11.88
CA THR A 295 6.78 -15.20 13.09
C THR A 295 6.10 -16.48 13.58
N TYR A 296 5.62 -17.31 12.66
CA TYR A 296 4.81 -18.49 12.99
C TYR A 296 5.52 -19.82 12.69
N ASN A 297 6.81 -19.79 12.35
CA ASN A 297 7.63 -20.98 12.05
C ASN A 297 6.96 -21.90 11.01
N LEU A 298 6.64 -21.34 9.86
CA LEU A 298 5.85 -22.00 8.80
C LEU A 298 6.72 -22.86 7.89
N ASP A 299 6.23 -24.06 7.56
CA ASP A 299 6.87 -24.99 6.63
C ASP A 299 6.67 -24.55 5.17
N GLU A 300 5.48 -24.06 4.85
CA GLU A 300 5.15 -23.58 3.50
C GLU A 300 4.43 -22.22 3.53
N LEU A 301 4.58 -21.47 2.45
CA LEU A 301 3.93 -20.18 2.22
C LEU A 301 3.15 -20.23 0.93
N TRP A 302 1.86 -19.93 0.98
CA TRP A 302 1.01 -19.91 -0.19
C TRP A 302 0.46 -18.51 -0.41
N LEU A 303 0.60 -18.01 -1.64
CA LEU A 303 -0.15 -16.87 -2.14
C LEU A 303 -1.34 -17.41 -2.91
N LEU A 304 -2.56 -17.14 -2.43
CA LEU A 304 -3.78 -17.63 -3.07
C LEU A 304 -4.47 -16.49 -3.84
N LEU A 305 -4.74 -16.73 -5.11
CA LEU A 305 -5.35 -15.78 -6.04
C LEU A 305 -6.62 -16.38 -6.68
N PRO A 306 -7.61 -15.57 -7.05
CA PRO A 306 -8.69 -16.01 -7.93
C PRO A 306 -8.15 -16.56 -9.26
N GLU A 307 -8.77 -17.60 -9.81
CA GLU A 307 -8.36 -18.20 -11.09
C GLU A 307 -8.34 -17.21 -12.28
N SER A 308 -9.16 -16.16 -12.24
CA SER A 308 -9.19 -15.10 -13.23
C SER A 308 -7.95 -14.21 -13.23
N LEU A 309 -7.14 -14.26 -12.17
CA LEU A 309 -5.97 -13.41 -11.97
C LEU A 309 -4.69 -14.22 -12.13
N ARG A 310 -3.78 -13.71 -12.96
CA ARG A 310 -2.45 -14.28 -13.16
C ARG A 310 -1.38 -13.23 -12.97
N PRO A 311 -0.44 -13.42 -12.03
CA PRO A 311 0.69 -12.52 -11.88
C PRO A 311 1.58 -12.51 -13.11
N GLN A 312 2.30 -11.41 -13.31
CA GLN A 312 3.35 -11.34 -14.31
C GLN A 312 4.46 -12.35 -13.99
N LYS A 313 5.16 -12.83 -15.04
CA LYS A 313 6.19 -13.87 -14.93
C LYS A 313 7.32 -13.51 -13.96
N GLU A 314 7.66 -12.23 -13.85
CA GLU A 314 8.69 -11.72 -12.93
C GLU A 314 8.32 -11.97 -11.47
N TRP A 315 7.07 -11.67 -11.09
CA TRP A 315 6.55 -11.95 -9.75
C TRP A 315 6.53 -13.44 -9.44
N MET A 316 6.13 -14.27 -10.41
CA MET A 316 6.15 -15.73 -10.26
C MET A 316 7.57 -16.25 -9.98
N GLY A 317 8.57 -15.74 -10.71
CA GLY A 317 9.98 -16.07 -10.48
C GLY A 317 10.45 -15.65 -9.09
N LEU A 318 10.05 -14.45 -8.65
CA LEU A 318 10.40 -13.93 -7.33
C LEU A 318 9.78 -14.75 -6.20
N PHE A 319 8.47 -15.01 -6.22
CA PHE A 319 7.78 -15.83 -5.22
C PHE A 319 8.41 -17.23 -5.12
N ARG A 320 8.67 -17.86 -6.26
CA ARG A 320 9.30 -19.18 -6.30
C ARG A 320 10.71 -19.18 -5.72
N SER A 321 11.51 -18.15 -5.99
CA SER A 321 12.86 -18.01 -5.41
C SER A 321 12.85 -17.94 -3.87
N GLN A 322 11.74 -17.47 -3.30
CA GLN A 322 11.52 -17.37 -1.86
C GLN A 322 10.81 -18.61 -1.26
N GLY A 323 10.53 -19.63 -2.08
CA GLY A 323 9.80 -20.83 -1.67
C GLY A 323 8.32 -20.57 -1.41
N ILE A 324 7.74 -19.52 -2.01
CA ILE A 324 6.31 -19.22 -1.94
C ILE A 324 5.62 -19.89 -3.13
N LYS A 325 4.61 -20.71 -2.84
CA LYS A 325 3.75 -21.34 -3.86
C LYS A 325 2.64 -20.38 -4.23
N VAL A 326 2.44 -20.15 -5.52
CA VAL A 326 1.31 -19.36 -6.01
C VAL A 326 0.20 -20.33 -6.38
N MET A 327 -0.93 -20.19 -5.71
CA MET A 327 -2.08 -21.07 -5.82
C MET A 327 -3.23 -20.30 -6.46
N LEU A 328 -3.97 -20.95 -7.36
CA LEU A 328 -5.21 -20.43 -7.92
C LEU A 328 -6.40 -21.10 -7.26
N MET A 329 -7.38 -20.29 -6.87
CA MET A 329 -8.64 -20.70 -6.30
C MET A 329 -9.75 -20.61 -7.35
N SER A 330 -10.41 -21.73 -7.60
CA SER A 330 -11.63 -21.83 -8.41
C SER A 330 -12.76 -22.38 -7.54
N ASN A 331 -13.98 -22.44 -8.10
CA ASN A 331 -15.12 -23.06 -7.40
C ASN A 331 -14.91 -24.56 -7.13
N ASP A 332 -14.05 -25.21 -7.93
CA ASP A 332 -13.85 -26.66 -7.90
C ASP A 332 -12.64 -27.07 -7.05
N GLY A 333 -11.79 -26.12 -6.65
CA GLY A 333 -10.65 -26.43 -5.79
C GLY A 333 -9.53 -25.40 -5.82
N ILE A 334 -8.37 -25.84 -5.34
CA ILE A 334 -7.13 -25.05 -5.29
C ILE A 334 -6.06 -25.79 -6.07
N SER A 335 -5.45 -25.11 -7.03
CA SER A 335 -4.39 -25.67 -7.89
C SER A 335 -3.13 -24.81 -7.82
N GLU A 336 -1.96 -25.41 -7.93
CA GLU A 336 -0.69 -24.68 -7.98
C GLU A 336 -0.46 -24.16 -9.40
N LEU A 337 -0.12 -22.87 -9.51
CA LEU A 337 0.21 -22.26 -10.78
C LEU A 337 1.67 -22.53 -11.13
N PHE A 338 1.89 -23.50 -12.02
CA PHE A 338 3.20 -23.77 -12.61
C PHE A 338 3.41 -22.92 -13.86
N ILE A 339 4.48 -22.12 -13.90
CA ILE A 339 4.96 -21.41 -15.10
C ILE A 339 6.43 -21.71 -15.33
#